data_AF-A0A6P7SBJ5-F1
#
_entry.id   AF-A0A6P7SBJ5-F1
#
_cell.length_a   1.000
_cell.length_b   1.000
_cell.length_c   1.000
_cell.angle_alpha   90.00
_cell.angle_beta   90.00
_cell.angle_gamma   90.00
#
_symmetry.space_group_name_H-M   'P 1'
#
loop_
_entity.id
_entity.type
_entity.pdbx_description
1 polymer ?
#
loop_
_entity_poly.entity_id
_entity_poly.type
_entity_poly.pdbx_seq_one_letter_code
_entity_poly.pdbx_strand_id
1 'polypeptide(L)'
;MAAKDKEFDIVIFGASGFTGKFVIEELSRVANEHNIKWAIAGRNMKKLETVLSDVTNSTGQDYSDIQILIADSQNYESLLEMCTKAKCLINCCGPFVYHGLKVLEACIECKTHHVDVSGEPLFLEKAQLQYNGPAQENDVYIVGSCAFRCLPIDIGIMYTSQQFNGDLNNVEAYLSVDGPVKVGLPTFECQVYGYQHRNELGAIRKSLFTTKNYEFQHVVKPKSGLFYDKDSSKYCSVWPDAYKSVAYRSQRFLQDQEKKRPTQYAFYFCNESLIFFILMFFSGLCLSFLSRFSLGRKLLLAFPTFFSGGLVKKGGPTKQELEKCSFSLKFCGNGYPSRVKELTDTHSDLPNKPIVTKINGPDPGYLTTAICVTQAAIVILEENQKMPNSGGVFTPASAFANTSLVERLCKRNVKFQTVSADETSPAAGDN
;
A
#
# COMPACT_ATOMS: atom_id res chain seq x y z
N MET A 1 13.52 -23.47 15.89
CA MET A 1 14.81 -22.76 15.67
C MET A 1 14.51 -21.27 15.61
N ALA A 2 15.28 -20.45 16.32
CA ALA A 2 15.10 -18.99 16.29
C ALA A 2 15.48 -18.43 14.91
N ALA A 3 14.90 -17.28 14.52
CA ALA A 3 15.14 -16.61 13.23
C ALA A 3 16.60 -16.25 12.89
N LYS A 4 17.57 -16.54 13.79
CA LYS A 4 19.00 -16.23 13.63
C LYS A 4 19.74 -17.12 12.61
N ASP A 5 19.22 -18.31 12.27
CA ASP A 5 19.92 -19.28 11.41
C ASP A 5 19.37 -19.35 9.97
N LYS A 6 18.57 -18.37 9.54
CA LYS A 6 18.03 -18.30 8.18
C LYS A 6 19.13 -17.94 7.18
N GLU A 7 19.12 -18.59 6.00
CA GLU A 7 20.12 -18.39 4.95
C GLU A 7 20.09 -16.97 4.37
N PHE A 8 18.89 -16.37 4.26
CA PHE A 8 18.66 -15.04 3.71
C PHE A 8 17.89 -14.18 4.70
N ASP A 9 18.28 -12.91 4.77
CA ASP A 9 17.51 -11.89 5.46
C ASP A 9 16.21 -11.60 4.71
N ILE A 10 16.28 -11.47 3.38
CA ILE A 10 15.13 -11.14 2.52
C ILE A 10 15.06 -12.07 1.31
N VAL A 11 13.86 -12.57 1.00
CA VAL A 11 13.57 -13.23 -0.29
C VAL A 11 12.46 -12.47 -1.02
N ILE A 12 12.65 -12.19 -2.30
CA ILE A 12 11.61 -11.59 -3.16
C ILE A 12 10.84 -12.71 -3.88
N PHE A 13 9.58 -12.96 -3.49
CA PHE A 13 8.72 -13.92 -4.17
C PHE A 13 7.88 -13.26 -5.26
N GLY A 14 7.82 -13.84 -6.45
CA GLY A 14 7.23 -13.20 -7.63
C GLY A 14 8.19 -12.24 -8.33
N ALA A 15 9.49 -12.46 -8.15
CA ALA A 15 10.58 -11.63 -8.68
C ALA A 15 10.56 -11.48 -10.21
N SER A 16 10.12 -12.51 -10.95
CA SER A 16 10.01 -12.44 -12.41
C SER A 16 8.86 -11.55 -12.91
N GLY A 17 7.99 -11.07 -12.01
CA GLY A 17 6.87 -10.17 -12.34
C GLY A 17 7.33 -8.75 -12.60
N PHE A 18 6.47 -7.93 -13.21
CA PHE A 18 6.82 -6.56 -13.56
C PHE A 18 7.20 -5.71 -12.34
N THR A 19 6.41 -5.75 -11.26
CA THR A 19 6.77 -5.08 -9.98
C THR A 19 8.02 -5.67 -9.36
N GLY A 20 8.20 -6.99 -9.44
CA GLY A 20 9.36 -7.70 -8.89
C GLY A 20 10.69 -7.15 -9.42
N LYS A 21 10.77 -6.80 -10.71
CA LYS A 21 11.97 -6.19 -11.31
C LYS A 21 12.42 -4.92 -10.59
N PHE A 22 11.48 -4.03 -10.26
CA PHE A 22 11.80 -2.78 -9.55
C PHE A 22 12.16 -3.03 -8.08
N VAL A 23 11.55 -4.04 -7.46
CA VAL A 23 11.89 -4.44 -6.09
C VAL A 23 13.32 -5.02 -6.05
N ILE A 24 13.75 -5.77 -7.07
CA ILE A 24 15.15 -6.23 -7.18
C ILE A 24 16.10 -5.03 -7.25
N GLU A 25 15.83 -4.05 -8.12
CA GLU A 25 16.67 -2.86 -8.26
C GLU A 25 16.79 -2.07 -6.95
N GLU A 26 15.69 -1.86 -6.23
CA GLU A 26 15.70 -1.13 -4.96
C GLU A 26 16.32 -1.95 -3.82
N LEU A 27 15.99 -3.24 -3.70
CA LEU A 27 16.58 -4.11 -2.68
C LEU A 27 18.09 -4.24 -2.87
N SER A 28 18.60 -4.28 -4.10
CA SER A 28 20.04 -4.28 -4.37
C SER A 28 20.75 -3.07 -3.76
N ARG A 29 20.20 -1.86 -3.97
CA ARG A 29 20.75 -0.62 -3.40
C ARG A 29 20.73 -0.66 -1.88
N VAL A 30 19.62 -1.08 -1.30
CA VAL A 30 19.43 -1.17 0.14
C VAL A 30 20.33 -2.25 0.76
N ALA A 31 20.50 -3.37 0.09
CA ALA A 31 21.28 -4.49 0.59
C ALA A 31 22.75 -4.14 0.77
N ASN A 32 23.32 -3.34 -0.14
CA ASN A 32 24.68 -2.83 -0.01
C ASN A 32 24.85 -1.88 1.19
N GLU A 33 23.83 -1.09 1.51
CA GLU A 33 23.88 -0.14 2.63
C GLU A 33 23.70 -0.82 4.00
N HIS A 34 22.91 -1.90 4.05
CA HIS A 34 22.52 -2.59 5.28
C HIS A 34 23.17 -3.97 5.46
N ASN A 35 24.04 -4.39 4.55
CA ASN A 35 24.65 -5.72 4.50
C ASN A 35 23.61 -6.86 4.54
N ILE A 36 22.55 -6.72 3.74
CA ILE A 36 21.44 -7.68 3.67
C ILE A 36 21.81 -8.80 2.70
N LYS A 37 21.72 -10.06 3.16
CA LYS A 37 21.83 -11.22 2.29
C LYS A 37 20.44 -11.57 1.73
N TRP A 38 20.29 -11.58 0.41
CA TRP A 38 18.98 -11.77 -0.23
C TRP A 38 19.00 -12.73 -1.42
N ALA A 39 17.81 -13.19 -1.80
CA ALA A 39 17.59 -14.08 -2.95
C ALA A 39 16.27 -13.74 -3.67
N ILE A 40 16.09 -14.28 -4.87
CA ILE A 40 14.85 -14.15 -5.64
C ILE A 40 14.14 -15.50 -5.75
N ALA A 41 12.81 -15.46 -5.82
CA ALA A 41 12.00 -16.66 -5.90
C ALA A 41 10.84 -16.55 -6.90
N GLY A 42 10.54 -17.67 -7.54
CA GLY A 42 9.40 -17.82 -8.43
C GLY A 42 9.34 -19.20 -9.09
N ARG A 43 8.26 -19.45 -9.83
CA ARG A 43 7.97 -20.79 -10.38
C ARG A 43 8.75 -21.17 -11.65
N ASN A 44 9.50 -20.25 -12.24
CA ASN A 44 10.14 -20.48 -13.54
C ASN A 44 11.59 -19.98 -13.53
N MET A 45 12.53 -20.93 -13.46
CA MET A 45 13.97 -20.67 -13.41
C MET A 45 14.41 -19.73 -14.54
N LYS A 46 14.09 -20.08 -15.79
CA LYS A 46 14.51 -19.32 -16.97
C LYS A 46 14.04 -17.87 -16.95
N LYS A 47 12.82 -17.60 -16.45
CA LYS A 47 12.32 -16.22 -16.30
C LYS A 47 13.06 -15.47 -15.21
N LEU A 48 13.44 -16.12 -14.11
CA LEU A 48 14.20 -15.49 -13.03
C LEU A 48 15.62 -15.14 -13.50
N GLU A 49 16.30 -16.05 -14.21
CA GLU A 49 17.59 -15.79 -14.86
C GLU A 49 17.52 -14.63 -15.85
N THR A 50 16.47 -14.60 -16.68
CA THR A 50 16.24 -13.50 -17.63
C THR A 50 16.05 -12.17 -16.89
N VAL A 51 15.29 -12.16 -15.79
CA VAL A 51 15.09 -10.94 -15.00
C VAL A 51 16.38 -10.45 -14.36
N LEU A 52 17.21 -11.33 -13.82
CA LEU A 52 18.53 -10.94 -13.30
C LEU A 52 19.38 -10.34 -14.41
N SER A 53 19.45 -10.97 -15.59
CA SER A 53 20.19 -10.42 -16.74
C SER A 53 19.65 -9.06 -17.19
N ASP A 54 18.33 -8.89 -17.29
CA ASP A 54 17.70 -7.61 -17.61
C ASP A 54 18.11 -6.52 -16.61
N VAL A 55 18.08 -6.84 -15.31
CA VAL A 55 18.40 -5.89 -14.24
C VAL A 55 19.90 -5.59 -14.21
N THR A 56 20.78 -6.59 -14.40
CA THR A 56 22.23 -6.42 -14.62
C THR A 56 22.49 -5.41 -15.73
N ASN A 57 21.91 -5.65 -16.91
CA ASN A 57 22.10 -4.79 -18.09
C ASN A 57 21.60 -3.36 -17.85
N SER A 58 20.52 -3.20 -17.07
CA SER A 58 19.91 -1.90 -16.86
C SER A 58 20.53 -1.07 -15.73
N THR A 59 21.19 -1.72 -14.76
CA THR A 59 21.79 -1.05 -13.59
C THR A 59 23.32 -1.04 -13.63
N GLY A 60 23.94 -1.91 -14.43
CA GLY A 60 25.38 -2.12 -14.45
C GLY A 60 25.94 -2.88 -13.24
N GLN A 61 25.08 -3.35 -12.33
CA GLN A 61 25.49 -4.16 -11.18
C GLN A 61 25.49 -5.64 -11.52
N ASP A 62 26.46 -6.38 -10.98
CA ASP A 62 26.48 -7.84 -11.13
C ASP A 62 25.54 -8.51 -10.10
N TYR A 63 24.68 -9.39 -10.61
CA TYR A 63 23.73 -10.18 -9.81
C TYR A 63 23.99 -11.68 -9.96
N SER A 64 25.13 -12.08 -10.51
CA SER A 64 25.50 -13.48 -10.72
C SER A 64 25.51 -14.30 -9.43
N ASP A 65 25.85 -13.66 -8.30
CA ASP A 65 25.87 -14.27 -6.96
C ASP A 65 24.49 -14.36 -6.29
N ILE A 66 23.44 -13.77 -6.88
CA ILE A 66 22.09 -13.82 -6.32
C ILE A 66 21.49 -15.20 -6.54
N GLN A 67 21.21 -15.90 -5.44
CA GLN A 67 20.58 -17.21 -5.49
C GLN A 67 19.13 -17.13 -6.00
N ILE A 68 18.75 -18.12 -6.81
CA ILE A 68 17.40 -18.31 -7.33
C ILE A 68 16.75 -19.49 -6.61
N LEU A 69 15.60 -19.24 -5.99
CA LEU A 69 14.78 -20.26 -5.33
C LEU A 69 13.56 -20.59 -6.20
N ILE A 70 13.31 -21.86 -6.46
CA ILE A 70 12.09 -22.29 -7.15
C ILE A 70 10.96 -22.44 -6.15
N ALA A 71 9.91 -21.64 -6.34
CA ALA A 71 8.73 -21.65 -5.49
C ALA A 71 7.47 -21.45 -6.35
N ASP A 72 6.49 -22.34 -6.19
CA ASP A 72 5.19 -22.24 -6.85
C ASP A 72 4.07 -22.13 -5.81
N SER A 73 3.25 -21.09 -5.93
CA SER A 73 2.01 -20.90 -5.16
C SER A 73 1.04 -22.09 -5.17
N GLN A 74 1.15 -23.00 -6.14
CA GLN A 74 0.34 -24.21 -6.24
C GLN A 74 0.98 -25.41 -5.52
N ASN A 75 2.26 -25.33 -5.15
CA ASN A 75 2.99 -26.37 -4.43
C ASN A 75 3.40 -25.84 -3.04
N TYR A 76 2.67 -26.25 -2.01
CA TYR A 76 2.87 -25.78 -0.64
C TYR A 76 4.26 -26.14 -0.07
N GLU A 77 4.79 -27.32 -0.41
CA GLU A 77 6.13 -27.75 0.03
C GLU A 77 7.21 -26.79 -0.50
N SER A 78 7.11 -26.35 -1.75
CA SER A 78 8.03 -25.35 -2.31
C SER A 78 7.92 -23.98 -1.62
N LEU A 79 6.75 -23.64 -1.07
CA LEU A 79 6.59 -22.40 -0.27
C LEU A 79 7.27 -22.56 1.09
N LEU A 80 7.14 -23.72 1.74
CA LEU A 80 7.82 -24.03 3.00
C LEU A 80 9.34 -24.03 2.82
N GLU A 81 9.88 -24.62 1.76
CA GLU A 81 11.31 -24.60 1.45
C GLU A 81 11.85 -23.17 1.30
N MET A 82 11.13 -22.31 0.57
CA MET A 82 11.47 -20.90 0.41
C MET A 82 11.42 -20.14 1.75
N CYS A 83 10.33 -20.28 2.51
CA CYS A 83 10.16 -19.55 3.77
C CYS A 83 11.16 -20.05 4.84
N THR A 84 11.49 -21.35 4.83
CA THR A 84 12.49 -21.93 5.75
C THR A 84 13.85 -21.24 5.62
N LYS A 85 14.19 -20.69 4.45
CA LYS A 85 15.45 -19.99 4.19
C LYS A 85 15.42 -18.48 4.45
N ALA A 86 14.26 -17.87 4.65
CA ALA A 86 14.12 -16.40 4.73
C ALA A 86 13.74 -15.91 6.14
N LYS A 87 14.31 -14.79 6.58
CA LYS A 87 13.81 -14.05 7.76
C LYS A 87 12.57 -13.22 7.41
N CYS A 88 12.56 -12.56 6.25
CA CYS A 88 11.43 -11.81 5.73
C CYS A 88 11.17 -12.12 4.24
N LEU A 89 9.90 -12.24 3.86
CA LEU A 89 9.45 -12.45 2.50
C LEU A 89 8.83 -11.16 1.95
N ILE A 90 9.35 -10.65 0.84
CA ILE A 90 8.68 -9.61 0.03
C ILE A 90 7.84 -10.31 -1.04
N ASN A 91 6.52 -10.32 -0.87
CA ASN A 91 5.61 -11.01 -1.77
C ASN A 91 5.05 -10.06 -2.86
N CYS A 92 5.49 -10.29 -4.09
CA CYS A 92 5.00 -9.66 -5.31
C CYS A 92 4.16 -10.61 -6.18
N CYS A 93 3.83 -11.80 -5.69
CA CYS A 93 3.12 -12.84 -6.43
C CYS A 93 1.59 -12.71 -6.27
N GLY A 94 0.99 -11.85 -7.10
CA GLY A 94 -0.48 -11.77 -7.25
C GLY A 94 -1.03 -12.69 -8.36
N PRO A 95 -2.37 -12.82 -8.49
CA PRO A 95 -3.40 -12.20 -7.64
C PRO A 95 -3.47 -12.82 -6.23
N PHE A 96 -3.55 -11.98 -5.21
CA PHE A 96 -3.40 -12.40 -3.81
C PHE A 96 -4.61 -13.16 -3.27
N VAL A 97 -5.82 -12.91 -3.79
CA VAL A 97 -7.03 -13.66 -3.39
C VAL A 97 -6.93 -15.17 -3.64
N TYR A 98 -6.09 -15.62 -4.59
CA TYR A 98 -5.93 -17.04 -4.91
C TYR A 98 -4.68 -17.67 -4.29
N HIS A 99 -3.60 -16.90 -4.20
CA HIS A 99 -2.27 -17.41 -3.86
C HIS A 99 -1.77 -16.92 -2.51
N GLY A 100 -2.24 -15.76 -2.04
CA GLY A 100 -1.65 -15.05 -0.91
C GLY A 100 -1.78 -15.79 0.41
N LEU A 101 -2.95 -16.36 0.73
CA LEU A 101 -3.18 -16.97 2.06
C LEU A 101 -2.28 -18.18 2.32
N LYS A 102 -2.01 -19.02 1.30
CA LYS A 102 -1.08 -20.15 1.44
C LYS A 102 0.36 -19.70 1.69
N VAL A 103 0.75 -18.56 1.09
CA VAL A 103 2.07 -17.97 1.35
C VAL A 103 2.16 -17.48 2.79
N LEU A 104 1.09 -16.86 3.31
CA LEU A 104 1.05 -16.43 4.73
C LEU A 104 1.14 -17.61 5.68
N GLU A 105 0.40 -18.69 5.40
CA GLU A 105 0.42 -19.92 6.19
C GLU A 105 1.83 -20.50 6.27
N ALA A 106 2.52 -20.65 5.13
CA ALA A 106 3.92 -21.10 5.10
C ALA A 106 4.88 -20.13 5.83
N CYS A 107 4.66 -18.81 5.71
CA CYS A 107 5.45 -17.81 6.43
C CYS A 107 5.32 -17.97 7.95
N ILE A 108 4.09 -18.18 8.46
CA ILE A 108 3.84 -18.36 9.89
C ILE A 108 4.48 -19.65 10.39
N GLU A 109 4.28 -20.76 9.68
CA GLU A 109 4.86 -22.07 10.04
C GLU A 109 6.39 -22.01 10.10
N CYS A 110 7.01 -21.36 9.11
CA CYS A 110 8.45 -21.23 9.01
C CYS A 110 9.04 -20.09 9.88
N LYS A 111 8.21 -19.34 10.62
CA LYS A 111 8.62 -18.15 11.39
C LYS A 111 9.34 -17.09 10.54
N THR A 112 8.73 -16.76 9.42
CA THR A 112 9.23 -15.81 8.42
C THR A 112 8.29 -14.62 8.38
N HIS A 113 8.81 -13.41 8.59
CA HIS A 113 8.04 -12.18 8.42
C HIS A 113 7.60 -11.99 6.97
N HIS A 114 6.56 -11.20 6.76
CA HIS A 114 5.96 -11.03 5.45
C HIS A 114 5.54 -9.59 5.20
N VAL A 115 5.87 -9.09 4.01
CA VAL A 115 5.31 -7.87 3.44
C VAL A 115 4.82 -8.13 2.02
N ASP A 116 3.78 -7.43 1.59
CA ASP A 116 3.29 -7.55 0.21
C ASP A 116 2.93 -6.22 -0.44
N VAL A 117 2.68 -6.30 -1.75
CA VAL A 117 2.22 -5.19 -2.59
C VAL A 117 0.70 -5.26 -2.86
N SER A 118 -0.05 -6.02 -2.07
CA SER A 118 -1.47 -6.30 -2.32
C SER A 118 -2.34 -5.07 -2.07
N GLY A 119 -3.29 -4.85 -2.97
CA GLY A 119 -4.38 -3.88 -2.81
C GLY A 119 -5.75 -4.55 -2.82
N GLU A 120 -5.83 -5.83 -2.45
CA GLU A 120 -7.04 -6.65 -2.56
C GLU A 120 -7.71 -6.80 -1.17
N PRO A 121 -8.80 -6.06 -0.86
CA PRO A 121 -9.40 -6.05 0.48
C PRO A 121 -9.80 -7.43 0.99
N LEU A 122 -10.27 -8.31 0.11
CA LEU A 122 -10.67 -9.66 0.52
C LEU A 122 -9.49 -10.44 1.09
N PHE A 123 -8.35 -10.42 0.42
CA PHE A 123 -7.15 -11.10 0.89
C PHE A 123 -6.68 -10.48 2.21
N LEU A 124 -6.58 -9.15 2.28
CA LEU A 124 -6.09 -8.43 3.46
C LEU A 124 -6.97 -8.65 4.70
N GLU A 125 -8.29 -8.60 4.53
CA GLU A 125 -9.25 -8.80 5.60
C GLU A 125 -9.34 -10.29 6.00
N LYS A 126 -9.27 -11.24 5.06
CA LYS A 126 -9.14 -12.68 5.40
C LYS A 126 -7.85 -12.97 6.15
N ALA A 127 -6.73 -12.38 5.72
CA ALA A 127 -5.45 -12.52 6.37
C ALA A 127 -5.53 -12.08 7.83
N GLN A 128 -6.10 -10.90 8.09
CA GLN A 128 -6.28 -10.43 9.47
C GLN A 128 -7.20 -11.34 10.28
N LEU A 129 -8.33 -11.76 9.70
CA LEU A 129 -9.32 -12.56 10.41
C LEU A 129 -8.77 -13.94 10.81
N GLN A 130 -8.02 -14.57 9.91
CA GLN A 130 -7.56 -15.96 10.07
C GLN A 130 -6.20 -16.06 10.75
N TYR A 131 -5.30 -15.10 10.49
CA TYR A 131 -3.88 -15.25 10.82
C TYR A 131 -3.36 -14.25 11.86
N ASN A 132 -4.16 -13.30 12.36
CA ASN A 132 -3.66 -12.36 13.38
C ASN A 132 -3.19 -13.08 14.66
N GLY A 133 -3.98 -14.02 15.17
CA GLY A 133 -3.61 -14.85 16.33
C GLY A 133 -2.41 -15.76 16.04
N PRO A 134 -2.49 -16.64 15.02
CA PRO A 134 -1.38 -17.54 14.69
C PRO A 134 -0.05 -16.84 14.40
N ALA A 135 -0.07 -15.67 13.75
CA ALA A 135 1.12 -14.88 13.50
C ALA A 135 1.72 -14.31 14.80
N GLN A 136 0.89 -13.82 15.71
CA GLN A 136 1.33 -13.35 17.02
C GLN A 136 1.88 -14.49 17.90
N GLU A 137 1.25 -15.66 17.89
CA GLU A 137 1.73 -16.85 18.63
C GLU A 137 3.09 -17.36 18.14
N ASN A 138 3.45 -17.05 16.89
CA ASN A 138 4.71 -17.46 16.27
C ASN A 138 5.75 -16.34 16.15
N ASP A 139 5.50 -15.17 16.75
CA ASP A 139 6.36 -13.98 16.65
C ASP A 139 6.60 -13.51 15.20
N VAL A 140 5.59 -13.69 14.33
CA VAL A 140 5.65 -13.34 12.91
C VAL A 140 4.85 -12.07 12.64
N TYR A 141 5.44 -11.16 11.88
CA TYR A 141 4.78 -9.94 11.42
C TYR A 141 4.35 -10.15 9.97
N ILE A 142 3.07 -9.93 9.71
CA ILE A 142 2.49 -9.90 8.38
C ILE A 142 1.99 -8.48 8.14
N VAL A 143 2.63 -7.74 7.23
CA VAL A 143 2.22 -6.38 6.89
C VAL A 143 1.81 -6.29 5.43
N GLY A 144 0.50 -6.36 5.22
CA GLY A 144 -0.08 -6.25 3.89
C GLY A 144 -0.08 -4.82 3.36
N SER A 145 -0.20 -4.67 2.05
CA SER A 145 -0.38 -3.37 1.39
C SER A 145 0.78 -2.38 1.52
N CYS A 146 2.01 -2.87 1.51
CA CYS A 146 3.24 -2.07 1.53
C CYS A 146 3.62 -1.48 0.15
N ALA A 147 2.67 -1.33 -0.78
CA ALA A 147 2.85 -0.64 -2.06
C ALA A 147 2.41 0.82 -1.98
N PHE A 148 2.79 1.64 -2.99
CA PHE A 148 2.34 3.04 -3.11
C PHE A 148 0.82 3.18 -3.01
N ARG A 149 0.10 2.18 -3.53
CA ARG A 149 -1.36 2.21 -3.52
C ARG A 149 -1.90 2.41 -2.10
N CYS A 150 -1.25 1.93 -1.05
CA CYS A 150 -1.85 2.00 0.28
C CYS A 150 -0.91 2.67 1.28
N LEU A 151 0.38 2.33 1.28
CA LEU A 151 1.29 2.72 2.35
C LEU A 151 1.43 4.25 2.50
N PRO A 152 1.74 5.05 1.45
CA PRO A 152 1.85 6.51 1.58
C PRO A 152 0.56 7.17 2.06
N ILE A 153 -0.61 6.67 1.66
CA ILE A 153 -1.90 7.22 2.09
C ILE A 153 -2.17 6.89 3.56
N ASP A 154 -1.97 5.62 3.93
CA ASP A 154 -2.21 5.11 5.28
C ASP A 154 -1.26 5.74 6.31
N ILE A 155 0.05 5.72 6.03
CA ILE A 155 1.07 6.41 6.85
C ILE A 155 0.90 7.93 6.78
N GLY A 156 0.45 8.50 5.67
CA GLY A 156 0.23 9.95 5.54
C GLY A 156 -0.86 10.49 6.48
N ILE A 157 -1.91 9.72 6.75
CA ILE A 157 -2.89 10.05 7.79
C ILE A 157 -2.22 10.07 9.17
N MET A 158 -1.44 9.03 9.48
CA MET A 158 -0.73 8.94 10.77
C MET A 158 0.28 10.07 10.95
N TYR A 159 1.07 10.33 9.93
CA TYR A 159 2.02 11.44 9.91
C TYR A 159 1.30 12.77 10.16
N THR A 160 0.20 13.03 9.45
CA THR A 160 -0.61 14.25 9.67
C THR A 160 -1.11 14.35 11.10
N SER A 161 -1.58 13.25 11.69
CA SER A 161 -2.02 13.19 13.09
C SER A 161 -0.86 13.47 14.07
N GLN A 162 0.33 12.93 13.82
CA GLN A 162 1.52 13.14 14.64
C GLN A 162 2.04 14.58 14.57
N GLN A 163 1.95 15.22 13.39
CA GLN A 163 2.32 16.63 13.22
C GLN A 163 1.25 17.58 13.79
N PHE A 164 0.05 17.09 14.10
CA PHE A 164 -1.04 17.89 14.62
C PHE A 164 -0.95 18.03 16.15
N ASN A 165 -0.71 19.27 16.62
CA ASN A 165 -0.74 19.58 18.05
C ASN A 165 -2.18 19.78 18.53
N GLY A 166 -2.84 18.68 18.90
CA GLY A 166 -4.24 18.61 19.30
C GLY A 166 -4.90 17.34 18.78
N ASP A 167 -6.22 17.24 18.86
CA ASP A 167 -6.94 16.08 18.33
C ASP A 167 -7.43 16.33 16.90
N LEU A 168 -6.89 15.54 15.97
CA LEU A 168 -7.25 15.63 14.56
C LEU A 168 -8.64 15.03 14.33
N ASN A 169 -9.57 15.80 13.76
CA ASN A 169 -10.94 15.35 13.54
C ASN A 169 -11.09 14.63 12.20
N ASN A 170 -10.51 15.20 11.14
CA ASN A 170 -10.59 14.67 9.78
C ASN A 170 -9.35 15.02 8.94
N VAL A 171 -9.13 14.24 7.88
CA VAL A 171 -8.13 14.45 6.83
C VAL A 171 -8.73 14.18 5.46
N GLU A 172 -8.61 15.13 4.55
CA GLU A 172 -8.90 14.93 3.12
C GLU A 172 -7.57 14.81 2.36
N ALA A 173 -7.32 13.66 1.73
CA ALA A 173 -6.12 13.45 0.92
C ALA A 173 -6.42 13.61 -0.58
N TYR A 174 -5.58 14.37 -1.27
CA TYR A 174 -5.68 14.69 -2.69
C TYR A 174 -4.43 14.16 -3.41
N LEU A 175 -4.61 13.14 -4.25
CA LEU A 175 -3.56 12.57 -5.09
C LEU A 175 -3.55 13.26 -6.46
N SER A 176 -2.42 13.85 -6.81
CA SER A 176 -2.09 14.27 -8.16
C SER A 176 -0.92 13.46 -8.70
N VAL A 177 -0.94 13.17 -9.99
CA VAL A 177 0.18 12.53 -10.69
C VAL A 177 0.55 13.41 -11.88
N ASP A 178 1.82 13.79 -11.95
CA ASP A 178 2.36 14.59 -13.03
C ASP A 178 3.18 13.67 -13.94
N GLY A 179 2.86 13.67 -15.23
CA GLY A 179 3.44 12.76 -16.22
C GLY A 179 2.49 11.65 -16.69
N PRO A 180 2.97 10.74 -17.57
CA PRO A 180 2.13 9.72 -18.19
C PRO A 180 1.75 8.62 -17.19
N VAL A 181 0.48 8.59 -16.77
CA VAL A 181 -0.03 7.51 -15.91
C VAL A 181 -0.23 6.24 -16.73
N LYS A 182 0.59 5.21 -16.48
CA LYS A 182 0.48 3.89 -17.11
C LYS A 182 0.52 2.78 -16.09
N VAL A 183 -0.33 1.77 -16.31
CA VAL A 183 -0.54 0.64 -15.40
C VAL A 183 -0.21 -0.66 -16.13
N GLY A 184 0.38 -1.61 -15.41
CA GLY A 184 0.77 -2.92 -15.93
C GLY A 184 -0.38 -3.92 -15.84
N LEU A 185 -0.34 -4.93 -16.70
CA LEU A 185 -1.38 -5.98 -16.75
C LEU A 185 -1.65 -6.65 -15.39
N PRO A 186 -0.65 -7.01 -14.56
CA PRO A 186 -0.91 -7.66 -13.27
C PRO A 186 -1.78 -6.80 -12.33
N THR A 187 -1.62 -5.47 -12.37
CA THR A 187 -2.48 -4.57 -11.58
C THR A 187 -3.92 -4.57 -12.10
N PHE A 188 -4.11 -4.67 -13.42
CA PHE A 188 -5.44 -4.77 -14.02
C PHE A 188 -6.10 -6.11 -13.71
N GLU A 189 -5.36 -7.21 -13.74
CA GLU A 189 -5.82 -8.54 -13.33
C GLU A 189 -6.34 -8.54 -11.88
N CYS A 190 -5.59 -7.95 -10.95
CA CYS A 190 -6.01 -7.83 -9.55
C CYS A 190 -7.32 -7.05 -9.41
N GLN A 191 -7.55 -6.01 -10.24
CA GLN A 191 -8.83 -5.30 -10.25
C GLN A 191 -9.96 -6.21 -10.74
N VAL A 192 -9.77 -6.91 -11.86
CA VAL A 192 -10.78 -7.81 -12.43
C VAL A 192 -11.20 -8.88 -11.43
N TYR A 193 -10.25 -9.52 -10.74
CA TYR A 193 -10.54 -10.56 -9.76
C TYR A 193 -11.05 -10.02 -8.42
N GLY A 194 -10.61 -8.83 -8.00
CA GLY A 194 -11.14 -8.18 -6.80
C GLY A 194 -12.65 -7.92 -6.89
N TYR A 195 -13.16 -7.53 -8.06
CA TYR A 195 -14.61 -7.35 -8.27
C TYR A 195 -15.41 -8.65 -8.18
N GLN A 196 -14.81 -9.79 -8.52
CA GLN A 196 -15.48 -11.10 -8.49
C GLN A 196 -15.92 -11.50 -7.07
N HIS A 197 -15.13 -11.16 -6.05
CA HIS A 197 -15.31 -11.65 -4.68
C HIS A 197 -15.85 -10.60 -3.70
N ARG A 198 -16.30 -9.44 -4.19
CA ARG A 198 -16.73 -8.31 -3.35
C ARG A 198 -17.85 -8.65 -2.35
N ASN A 199 -18.70 -9.63 -2.66
CA ASN A 199 -19.85 -10.00 -1.83
C ASN A 199 -19.43 -10.72 -0.53
N GLU A 200 -18.21 -11.26 -0.45
CA GLU A 200 -17.70 -11.95 0.73
C GLU A 200 -17.26 -10.98 1.84
N LEU A 201 -16.96 -9.71 1.49
CA LEU A 201 -16.42 -8.72 2.42
C LEU A 201 -17.37 -8.40 3.58
N GLY A 202 -18.69 -8.38 3.33
CA GLY A 202 -19.66 -8.03 4.37
C GLY A 202 -19.60 -8.96 5.59
N ALA A 203 -19.51 -10.27 5.36
CA ALA A 203 -19.43 -11.26 6.43
C ALA A 203 -18.10 -11.17 7.20
N ILE A 204 -16.99 -11.02 6.46
CA ILE A 204 -15.65 -10.89 7.05
C ILE A 204 -15.56 -9.65 7.95
N ARG A 205 -16.05 -8.50 7.46
CA ARG A 205 -16.05 -7.24 8.23
C ARG A 205 -16.86 -7.33 9.51
N LYS A 206 -18.00 -8.03 9.47
CA LYS A 206 -18.82 -8.28 10.67
C LYS A 206 -18.07 -9.10 11.73
N SER A 207 -17.26 -10.06 11.31
CA SER A 207 -16.44 -10.87 12.21
C SER A 207 -15.19 -10.14 12.72
N LEU A 208 -14.57 -9.28 11.89
CA LEU A 208 -13.38 -8.52 12.28
C LEU A 208 -13.69 -7.36 13.21
N PHE A 209 -14.76 -6.61 12.95
CA PHE A 209 -15.04 -5.34 13.62
C PHE A 209 -16.24 -5.49 14.55
N THR A 210 -16.03 -6.21 15.66
CA THR A 210 -17.08 -6.55 16.63
C THR A 210 -17.35 -5.44 17.65
N THR A 211 -16.39 -4.54 17.90
CA THR A 211 -16.58 -3.40 18.82
C THR A 211 -17.25 -2.23 18.10
N LYS A 212 -18.00 -1.43 18.85
CA LYS A 212 -18.68 -0.23 18.34
C LYS A 212 -17.65 0.76 17.76
N ASN A 213 -17.99 1.38 16.63
CA ASN A 213 -17.15 2.45 16.07
C ASN A 213 -17.16 3.67 17.00
N TYR A 214 -16.02 4.38 17.02
CA TYR A 214 -15.92 5.68 17.66
C TYR A 214 -16.98 6.66 17.10
N GLU A 215 -17.67 7.34 18.00
CA GLU A 215 -18.72 8.31 17.65
C GLU A 215 -18.11 9.71 17.56
N PHE A 216 -17.96 10.20 16.33
CA PHE A 216 -17.43 11.55 16.11
C PHE A 216 -18.47 12.60 16.46
N GLN A 217 -18.11 13.51 17.37
CA GLN A 217 -18.92 14.70 17.68
C GLN A 217 -19.18 15.56 16.43
N HIS A 218 -18.15 15.76 15.60
CA HIS A 218 -18.24 16.55 14.37
C HIS A 218 -17.94 15.67 13.15
N VAL A 219 -18.99 15.13 12.54
CA VAL A 219 -18.92 14.26 11.36
C VAL A 219 -18.67 15.08 10.10
N VAL A 220 -17.66 14.69 9.31
CA VAL A 220 -17.36 15.30 8.01
C VAL A 220 -17.85 14.39 6.89
N LYS A 221 -18.71 14.93 6.02
CA LYS A 221 -19.19 14.20 4.84
C LYS A 221 -18.18 14.36 3.70
N PRO A 222 -17.63 13.25 3.16
CA PRO A 222 -16.79 13.32 1.98
C PRO A 222 -17.53 13.95 0.79
N LYS A 223 -16.81 14.69 -0.04
CA LYS A 223 -17.29 15.16 -1.34
C LYS A 223 -17.63 13.93 -2.20
N SER A 224 -18.71 14.01 -2.96
CA SER A 224 -19.19 12.93 -3.82
C SER A 224 -19.13 13.31 -5.29
N GLY A 225 -18.95 12.32 -6.15
CA GLY A 225 -18.90 12.54 -7.59
C GLY A 225 -17.64 13.26 -8.04
N LEU A 226 -17.73 13.87 -9.22
CA LEU A 226 -16.67 14.67 -9.82
C LEU A 226 -16.87 16.14 -9.43
N PHE A 227 -15.82 16.81 -8.97
CA PHE A 227 -15.84 18.23 -8.65
C PHE A 227 -14.55 18.90 -9.14
N TYR A 228 -14.56 20.22 -9.22
CA TYR A 228 -13.38 21.01 -9.57
C TYR A 228 -12.81 21.64 -8.29
N ASP A 229 -11.54 21.37 -8.01
CA ASP A 229 -10.80 21.98 -6.91
C ASP A 229 -10.11 23.25 -7.39
N LYS A 230 -10.57 24.40 -6.89
CA LYS A 230 -10.08 25.71 -7.34
C LYS A 230 -8.62 25.93 -6.95
N ASP A 231 -8.20 25.46 -5.78
CA ASP A 231 -6.86 25.68 -5.25
C ASP A 231 -5.79 24.97 -6.08
N SER A 232 -6.05 23.74 -6.51
CA SER A 232 -5.13 22.99 -7.38
C SER A 232 -5.42 23.18 -8.87
N SER A 233 -6.51 23.87 -9.23
CA SER A 233 -7.00 23.99 -10.62
C SER A 233 -7.20 22.64 -11.34
N LYS A 234 -7.56 21.59 -10.59
CA LYS A 234 -7.74 20.21 -11.10
C LYS A 234 -9.16 19.70 -10.86
N TYR A 235 -9.62 18.79 -11.71
CA TYR A 235 -10.81 18.00 -11.44
C TYR A 235 -10.45 16.89 -10.46
N CYS A 236 -11.30 16.65 -9.47
CA CYS A 236 -11.10 15.63 -8.46
C CYS A 236 -12.32 14.72 -8.34
N SER A 237 -12.09 13.43 -8.12
CA SER A 237 -13.14 12.44 -7.88
C SER A 237 -12.76 11.49 -6.76
N VAL A 238 -13.77 10.90 -6.12
CA VAL A 238 -13.60 9.91 -5.05
C VAL A 238 -12.77 8.74 -5.56
N TRP A 239 -11.72 8.42 -4.83
CA TRP A 239 -10.82 7.32 -5.17
C TRP A 239 -11.39 5.96 -4.69
N PRO A 240 -11.01 4.81 -5.31
CA PRO A 240 -11.65 3.51 -5.07
C PRO A 240 -11.61 2.96 -3.63
N ASP A 241 -12.32 1.86 -3.39
CA ASP A 241 -12.64 1.31 -2.06
C ASP A 241 -11.45 0.65 -1.31
N ALA A 242 -10.44 0.14 -2.02
CA ALA A 242 -9.35 -0.63 -1.38
C ALA A 242 -8.55 0.19 -0.34
N TYR A 243 -8.32 1.46 -0.64
CA TYR A 243 -7.65 2.43 0.23
C TYR A 243 -8.44 2.67 1.52
N LYS A 244 -9.76 2.73 1.40
CA LYS A 244 -10.67 2.90 2.54
C LYS A 244 -10.60 1.70 3.47
N SER A 245 -10.51 0.48 2.93
CA SER A 245 -10.35 -0.74 3.75
C SER A 245 -9.06 -0.72 4.57
N VAL A 246 -7.92 -0.38 3.97
CA VAL A 246 -6.63 -0.32 4.70
C VAL A 246 -6.66 0.79 5.76
N ALA A 247 -7.01 2.03 5.38
CA ALA A 247 -7.09 3.13 6.34
C ALA A 247 -8.08 2.85 7.47
N TYR A 248 -9.22 2.20 7.16
CA TYR A 248 -10.20 1.80 8.17
C TYR A 248 -9.60 0.85 9.19
N ARG A 249 -8.90 -0.19 8.74
CA ARG A 249 -8.22 -1.15 9.61
C ARG A 249 -7.19 -0.45 10.52
N SER A 250 -6.45 0.52 10.00
CA SER A 250 -5.51 1.33 10.79
C SER A 250 -6.21 2.18 11.85
N GLN A 251 -7.29 2.87 11.50
CA GLN A 251 -8.05 3.67 12.47
C GLN A 251 -8.76 2.80 13.51
N ARG A 252 -9.21 1.61 13.12
CA ARG A 252 -9.74 0.59 14.04
C ARG A 252 -8.69 0.07 15.00
N PHE A 253 -7.46 -0.18 14.52
CA PHE A 253 -6.35 -0.57 15.38
C PHE A 253 -6.05 0.51 16.44
N LEU A 254 -6.00 1.79 16.03
CA LEU A 254 -5.83 2.90 16.98
C LEU A 254 -6.90 2.91 18.07
N GLN A 255 -8.16 2.74 17.68
CA GLN A 255 -9.28 2.75 18.61
C GLN A 255 -9.24 1.53 19.56
N ASP A 256 -9.13 0.33 18.98
CA ASP A 256 -9.36 -0.92 19.71
C ASP A 256 -8.16 -1.32 20.55
N GLN A 257 -6.93 -1.14 20.03
CA GLN A 257 -5.70 -1.59 20.66
C GLN A 257 -4.97 -0.45 21.38
N GLU A 258 -4.82 0.70 20.73
CA GLU A 258 -4.05 1.82 21.28
C GLU A 258 -4.88 2.78 22.15
N LYS A 259 -6.21 2.62 22.17
CA LYS A 259 -7.16 3.54 22.82
C LYS A 259 -6.98 5.00 22.39
N LYS A 260 -6.53 5.20 21.16
CA LYS A 260 -6.31 6.51 20.54
C LYS A 260 -7.48 6.89 19.66
N ARG A 261 -7.76 8.19 19.61
CA ARG A 261 -8.87 8.75 18.84
C ARG A 261 -8.61 8.49 17.33
N PRO A 262 -9.53 7.84 16.61
CA PRO A 262 -9.41 7.68 15.16
C PRO A 262 -9.67 9.01 14.44
N THR A 263 -9.14 9.13 13.22
CA THR A 263 -9.32 10.28 12.33
C THR A 263 -10.29 9.93 11.20
N GLN A 264 -11.23 10.82 10.88
CA GLN A 264 -12.05 10.66 9.67
C GLN A 264 -11.21 10.91 8.43
N TYR A 265 -11.45 10.18 7.33
CA TYR A 265 -10.65 10.36 6.13
C TYR A 265 -11.48 10.30 4.85
N ALA A 266 -11.05 11.07 3.87
CA ALA A 266 -11.54 11.01 2.49
C ALA A 266 -10.36 11.06 1.52
N PHE A 267 -10.49 10.36 0.39
CA PHE A 267 -9.45 10.25 -0.63
C PHE A 267 -9.99 10.67 -1.97
N TYR A 268 -9.28 11.60 -2.61
CA TYR A 268 -9.61 12.12 -3.91
C TYR A 268 -8.41 11.97 -4.83
N PHE A 269 -8.67 11.65 -6.08
CA PHE A 269 -7.66 11.75 -7.13
C PHE A 269 -8.00 12.88 -8.04
N CYS A 270 -6.96 13.61 -8.42
CA CYS A 270 -7.06 14.86 -9.14
C CYS A 270 -6.26 14.81 -10.44
N ASN A 271 -6.87 15.30 -11.51
CA ASN A 271 -6.28 15.39 -12.83
C ASN A 271 -6.78 16.66 -13.54
N GLU A 272 -5.96 17.23 -14.41
CA GLU A 272 -6.33 18.41 -15.20
C GLU A 272 -7.40 18.09 -16.26
N SER A 273 -7.44 16.84 -16.73
CA SER A 273 -8.33 16.43 -17.80
C SER A 273 -9.67 15.90 -17.27
N LEU A 274 -10.76 16.60 -17.59
CA LEU A 274 -12.12 16.10 -17.40
C LEU A 274 -12.36 14.80 -18.19
N ILE A 275 -11.80 14.71 -19.40
CA ILE A 275 -11.94 13.53 -20.29
C ILE A 275 -11.37 12.28 -19.62
N PHE A 276 -10.27 12.41 -18.87
CA PHE A 276 -9.68 11.31 -18.12
C PHE A 276 -10.68 10.67 -17.15
N PHE A 277 -11.45 11.47 -16.40
CA PHE A 277 -12.46 10.96 -15.47
C PHE A 277 -13.64 10.31 -16.19
N ILE A 278 -14.05 10.86 -17.34
CA ILE A 278 -15.09 10.25 -18.18
C ILE A 278 -14.65 8.86 -18.64
N LEU A 279 -13.42 8.72 -19.15
CA LEU A 279 -12.86 7.44 -19.56
C LEU A 279 -12.76 6.45 -18.39
N MET A 280 -12.27 6.90 -17.23
CA MET A 280 -12.21 6.07 -16.02
C MET A 280 -13.60 5.59 -15.57
N PHE A 281 -14.62 6.45 -15.64
CA PHE A 281 -15.99 6.08 -15.30
C PHE A 281 -16.50 4.96 -16.21
N PHE A 282 -16.35 5.09 -17.52
CA PHE A 282 -16.76 4.04 -18.48
C PHE A 282 -15.95 2.74 -18.30
N SER A 283 -14.63 2.84 -18.10
CA SER A 283 -13.79 1.69 -17.76
C SER A 283 -14.27 0.99 -16.49
N GLY A 284 -14.64 1.75 -15.46
CA GLY A 284 -15.21 1.24 -14.21
C GLY A 284 -16.54 0.51 -14.41
N LEU A 285 -17.43 1.04 -15.26
CA LEU A 285 -18.68 0.38 -15.63
C LEU A 285 -18.44 -0.94 -16.37
N CYS A 286 -17.54 -0.95 -17.35
CA CYS A 286 -17.15 -2.16 -18.08
C CYS A 286 -16.56 -3.21 -17.13
N LEU A 287 -15.66 -2.81 -16.23
CA LEU A 287 -15.09 -3.71 -15.22
C LEU A 287 -16.16 -4.28 -14.30
N SER A 288 -17.03 -3.44 -13.74
CA SER A 288 -18.10 -3.85 -12.81
C SER A 288 -19.06 -4.85 -13.46
N PHE A 289 -19.40 -4.65 -14.72
CA PHE A 289 -20.32 -5.53 -15.45
C PHE A 289 -19.64 -6.81 -15.94
N LEU A 290 -18.55 -6.69 -16.71
CA LEU A 290 -17.92 -7.83 -17.40
C LEU A 290 -17.17 -8.77 -16.44
N SER A 291 -16.65 -8.28 -15.31
CA SER A 291 -15.94 -9.13 -14.33
C SER A 291 -16.83 -10.22 -13.71
N ARG A 292 -18.16 -10.04 -13.74
CA ARG A 292 -19.14 -10.99 -13.18
C ARG A 292 -19.19 -12.30 -13.96
N PHE A 293 -18.85 -12.30 -15.25
CA PHE A 293 -18.96 -13.45 -16.13
C PHE A 293 -17.59 -13.95 -16.58
N SER A 294 -17.41 -15.26 -16.71
CA SER A 294 -16.14 -15.86 -17.12
C SER A 294 -15.67 -15.38 -18.51
N LEU A 295 -16.59 -15.27 -19.47
CA LEU A 295 -16.31 -14.73 -20.81
C LEU A 295 -15.94 -13.25 -20.76
N GLY A 296 -16.63 -12.46 -19.93
CA GLY A 296 -16.33 -11.04 -19.74
C GLY A 296 -14.93 -10.81 -19.13
N ARG A 297 -14.54 -11.63 -18.15
CA ARG A 297 -13.15 -11.62 -17.62
C ARG A 297 -12.12 -11.94 -18.71
N LYS A 298 -12.34 -12.99 -19.51
CA LYS A 298 -11.44 -13.32 -20.63
C LYS A 298 -11.31 -12.15 -21.61
N LEU A 299 -12.41 -11.47 -21.92
CA LEU A 299 -12.44 -10.31 -22.81
C LEU A 299 -11.66 -9.11 -22.25
N LEU A 300 -11.90 -8.77 -20.98
CA LEU A 300 -11.16 -7.71 -20.27
C LEU A 300 -9.64 -7.95 -20.32
N LEU A 301 -9.21 -9.18 -20.03
CA LEU A 301 -7.80 -9.56 -20.00
C LEU A 301 -7.16 -9.67 -21.39
N ALA A 302 -7.94 -10.01 -22.42
CA ALA A 302 -7.46 -10.05 -23.80
C ALA A 302 -7.17 -8.65 -24.36
N PHE A 303 -8.02 -7.66 -24.03
CA PHE A 303 -7.98 -6.29 -24.55
C PHE A 303 -7.87 -5.20 -23.46
N PRO A 304 -6.88 -5.28 -22.56
CA PRO A 304 -6.81 -4.42 -21.38
C PRO A 304 -6.63 -2.94 -21.75
N THR A 305 -5.91 -2.63 -22.83
CA THR A 305 -5.69 -1.26 -23.31
C THR A 305 -7.00 -0.61 -23.76
N PHE A 306 -7.87 -1.35 -24.44
CA PHE A 306 -9.18 -0.84 -24.85
C PHE A 306 -10.08 -0.58 -23.64
N PHE A 307 -10.24 -1.58 -22.76
CA PHE A 307 -11.13 -1.48 -21.60
C PHE A 307 -10.65 -0.52 -20.51
N SER A 308 -9.38 -0.09 -20.56
CA SER A 308 -8.80 0.90 -19.65
C SER A 308 -8.66 2.29 -20.26
N GLY A 309 -9.17 2.53 -21.48
CA GLY A 309 -9.01 3.81 -22.16
C GLY A 309 -7.54 4.20 -22.43
N GLY A 310 -6.66 3.21 -22.62
CA GLY A 310 -5.24 3.41 -22.88
C GLY A 310 -4.34 3.50 -21.64
N LEU A 311 -4.88 3.34 -20.43
CA LEU A 311 -4.09 3.36 -19.19
C LEU A 311 -3.27 2.09 -18.99
N VAL A 312 -3.79 0.93 -19.39
CA VAL A 312 -3.11 -0.36 -19.19
C VAL A 312 -2.35 -0.78 -20.44
N LYS A 313 -1.07 -1.11 -20.26
CA LYS A 313 -0.19 -1.66 -21.31
C LYS A 313 0.30 -3.05 -20.89
N LYS A 314 0.24 -4.02 -21.81
CA LYS A 314 0.64 -5.42 -21.51
C LYS A 314 2.10 -5.53 -21.02
N GLY A 315 3.00 -4.73 -21.59
CA GLY A 315 4.40 -4.66 -21.17
C GLY A 315 4.70 -3.69 -20.01
N GLY A 316 3.68 -3.04 -19.43
CA GLY A 316 3.88 -1.97 -18.45
C GLY A 316 4.48 -0.68 -19.02
N PRO A 317 4.72 0.33 -18.17
CA PRO A 317 5.47 1.53 -18.54
C PRO A 317 6.95 1.25 -18.84
N THR A 318 7.55 2.07 -19.69
CA THR A 318 9.00 2.08 -19.94
C THR A 318 9.74 2.85 -18.83
N LYS A 319 11.05 2.61 -18.66
CA LYS A 319 11.86 3.36 -17.66
C LYS A 319 11.78 4.88 -17.89
N GLN A 320 11.83 5.33 -19.14
CA GLN A 320 11.68 6.76 -19.48
C GLN A 320 10.31 7.34 -19.13
N GLU A 321 9.23 6.55 -19.25
CA GLU A 321 7.89 6.97 -18.81
C GLU A 321 7.84 7.12 -17.29
N LEU A 322 8.50 6.22 -16.55
CA LEU A 322 8.57 6.25 -15.08
C LEU A 322 9.42 7.42 -14.56
N GLU A 323 10.55 7.71 -15.18
CA GLU A 323 11.44 8.82 -14.80
C GLU A 323 10.79 10.20 -14.97
N LYS A 324 9.84 10.32 -15.91
CA LYS A 324 9.05 11.54 -16.15
C LYS A 324 7.76 11.60 -15.33
N CYS A 325 7.53 10.60 -14.48
CA CYS A 325 6.33 10.48 -13.68
C CYS A 325 6.66 10.77 -12.21
N SER A 326 5.82 11.57 -11.56
CA SER A 326 5.92 11.86 -10.13
C SER A 326 4.53 12.00 -9.54
N PHE A 327 4.41 11.88 -8.21
CA PHE A 327 3.15 12.12 -7.52
C PHE A 327 3.28 13.18 -6.45
N SER A 328 2.14 13.80 -6.14
CA SER A 328 1.94 14.63 -4.97
C SER A 328 0.66 14.20 -4.25
N LEU A 329 0.78 13.88 -2.97
CA LEU A 329 -0.33 13.65 -2.05
C LEU A 329 -0.40 14.84 -1.09
N LYS A 330 -1.48 15.62 -1.15
CA LYS A 330 -1.76 16.71 -0.20
C LYS A 330 -2.80 16.22 0.81
N PHE A 331 -2.49 16.28 2.10
CA PHE A 331 -3.41 15.94 3.19
C PHE A 331 -3.86 17.23 3.87
N CYS A 332 -5.14 17.54 3.76
CA CYS A 332 -5.78 18.68 4.40
C CYS A 332 -6.50 18.20 5.66
N GLY A 333 -5.91 18.44 6.82
CA GLY A 333 -6.45 18.09 8.12
C GLY A 333 -7.14 19.27 8.81
N ASN A 334 -8.16 18.97 9.62
CA ASN A 334 -8.75 19.93 10.55
C ASN A 334 -9.08 19.23 11.88
N GLY A 335 -8.92 19.93 12.99
CA GLY A 335 -9.10 19.36 14.31
C GLY A 335 -9.21 20.39 15.43
N TYR A 336 -9.11 19.91 16.66
CA TYR A 336 -9.21 20.70 17.87
C TYR A 336 -7.82 21.09 18.37
N PRO A 337 -7.60 22.32 18.86
CA PRO A 337 -6.32 22.70 19.48
C PRO A 337 -6.01 21.91 20.75
N SER A 338 -7.05 21.44 21.47
CA SER A 338 -6.93 20.66 22.70
C SER A 338 -6.93 19.15 22.41
N ARG A 339 -6.49 18.37 23.41
CA ARG A 339 -6.61 16.92 23.43
C ARG A 339 -7.60 16.48 24.51
N VAL A 340 -8.45 15.53 24.21
CA VAL A 340 -9.21 14.79 25.21
C VAL A 340 -8.37 13.70 25.86
N LYS A 341 -8.74 13.29 27.08
CA LYS A 341 -8.00 12.24 27.81
C LYS A 341 -8.51 10.86 27.44
N GLU A 342 -9.82 10.68 27.48
CA GLU A 342 -10.47 9.41 27.18
C GLU A 342 -11.26 9.49 25.87
N LEU A 343 -11.46 8.35 25.20
CA LEU A 343 -12.26 8.29 23.97
C LEU A 343 -13.73 8.69 24.17
N THR A 344 -14.22 8.62 25.40
CA THR A 344 -15.59 9.00 25.75
C THR A 344 -15.76 10.52 25.97
N ASP A 345 -14.65 11.25 26.10
CA ASP A 345 -14.68 12.69 26.34
C ASP A 345 -15.00 13.44 25.03
N THR A 346 -15.60 14.62 25.19
CA THR A 346 -15.99 15.49 24.08
C THR A 346 -15.25 16.81 24.13
N HIS A 347 -15.00 17.42 22.97
CA HIS A 347 -14.49 18.79 22.92
C HIS A 347 -15.63 19.79 23.14
N SER A 348 -15.36 20.89 23.84
CA SER A 348 -16.28 22.01 23.98
C SER A 348 -16.47 22.78 22.68
N ASP A 349 -15.40 22.88 21.88
CA ASP A 349 -15.31 23.77 20.73
C ASP A 349 -15.43 23.01 19.40
N LEU A 350 -15.69 23.75 18.33
CA LEU A 350 -15.66 23.24 16.96
C LEU A 350 -14.21 22.96 16.51
N PRO A 351 -13.97 21.97 15.63
CA PRO A 351 -12.66 21.78 15.04
C PRO A 351 -12.35 22.97 14.11
N ASN A 352 -11.35 23.77 14.49
CA ASN A 352 -11.01 25.03 13.83
C ASN A 352 -9.50 25.21 13.58
N LYS A 353 -8.70 24.18 13.86
CA LYS A 353 -7.26 24.22 13.66
C LYS A 353 -6.91 23.40 12.41
N PRO A 354 -6.54 24.06 11.29
CA PRO A 354 -6.11 23.37 10.09
C PRO A 354 -4.67 22.88 10.20
N ILE A 355 -4.35 21.85 9.41
CA ILE A 355 -2.99 21.42 9.12
C ILE A 355 -2.93 20.94 7.68
N VAL A 356 -1.83 21.22 6.98
CA VAL A 356 -1.58 20.63 5.66
C VAL A 356 -0.25 19.90 5.71
N THR A 357 -0.25 18.63 5.33
CA THR A 357 0.98 17.89 5.05
C THR A 357 1.01 17.44 3.58
N LYS A 358 2.20 17.18 3.07
CA LYS A 358 2.40 16.71 1.70
C LYS A 358 3.35 15.53 1.69
N ILE A 359 3.09 14.60 0.77
CA ILE A 359 4.02 13.54 0.39
C ILE A 359 4.27 13.69 -1.11
N ASN A 360 5.53 13.88 -1.49
CA ASN A 360 5.93 13.92 -2.90
C ASN A 360 6.91 12.79 -3.17
N GLY A 361 6.87 12.21 -4.36
CA GLY A 361 7.80 11.17 -4.73
C GLY A 361 7.88 10.91 -6.24
N PRO A 362 8.76 9.97 -6.64
CA PRO A 362 8.90 9.55 -8.02
C PRO A 362 7.66 8.78 -8.47
N ASP A 363 7.70 8.11 -9.62
CA ASP A 363 6.57 7.33 -10.13
C ASP A 363 5.82 6.57 -9.01
N PRO A 364 4.49 6.78 -8.91
CA PRO A 364 3.67 6.12 -7.91
C PRO A 364 3.55 4.61 -8.15
N GLY A 365 3.52 4.15 -9.40
CA GLY A 365 3.17 2.75 -9.70
C GLY A 365 4.20 1.73 -9.21
N TYR A 366 5.48 2.00 -9.48
CA TYR A 366 6.55 1.01 -9.45
C TYR A 366 7.76 1.47 -8.67
N LEU A 367 8.27 2.68 -8.94
CA LEU A 367 9.45 3.18 -8.21
C LEU A 367 9.12 3.38 -6.74
N THR A 368 8.05 4.11 -6.44
CA THR A 368 7.61 4.31 -5.06
C THR A 368 7.13 3.01 -4.41
N THR A 369 6.46 2.12 -5.17
CA THR A 369 6.08 0.79 -4.66
C THR A 369 7.30 -0.03 -4.23
N ALA A 370 8.35 -0.05 -5.04
CA ALA A 370 9.59 -0.76 -4.72
C ALA A 370 10.28 -0.18 -3.47
N ILE A 371 10.35 1.15 -3.37
CA ILE A 371 10.85 1.85 -2.19
C ILE A 371 10.03 1.46 -0.96
N CYS A 372 8.70 1.59 -1.02
CA CYS A 372 7.81 1.32 0.10
C CYS A 372 7.94 -0.11 0.64
N VAL A 373 7.85 -1.12 -0.23
CA VAL A 373 7.86 -2.53 0.23
C VAL A 373 9.24 -2.96 0.72
N THR A 374 10.30 -2.45 0.10
CA THR A 374 11.68 -2.74 0.52
C THR A 374 11.96 -2.12 1.88
N GLN A 375 11.63 -0.83 2.08
CA GLN A 375 11.84 -0.18 3.38
C GLN A 375 10.98 -0.79 4.48
N ALA A 376 9.75 -1.23 4.17
CA ALA A 376 8.92 -1.97 5.12
C ALA A 376 9.59 -3.27 5.59
N ALA A 377 10.17 -4.06 4.67
CA ALA A 377 10.89 -5.28 5.04
C ALA A 377 12.10 -5.01 5.94
N ILE A 378 12.89 -3.96 5.64
CA ILE A 378 14.04 -3.60 6.49
C ILE A 378 13.61 -3.16 7.88
N VAL A 379 12.56 -2.34 7.98
CA VAL A 379 12.02 -1.91 9.29
C VAL A 379 11.60 -3.10 10.14
N ILE A 380 10.99 -4.14 9.55
CA ILE A 380 10.65 -5.36 10.31
C ILE A 380 11.92 -6.05 10.83
N LEU A 381 12.98 -6.13 10.03
CA LEU A 381 14.22 -6.81 10.44
C LEU A 381 15.03 -6.02 11.47
N GLU A 382 15.02 -4.69 11.41
CA GLU A 382 15.87 -3.81 12.24
C GLU A 382 15.13 -3.21 13.45
N GLU A 383 13.81 -3.09 13.38
CA GLU A 383 13.00 -2.31 14.31
C GLU A 383 11.73 -3.02 14.80
N ASN A 384 11.67 -4.36 14.75
CA ASN A 384 10.49 -5.11 15.25
C ASN A 384 10.12 -4.78 16.71
N GLN A 385 11.09 -4.43 17.55
CA GLN A 385 10.88 -3.99 18.93
C GLN A 385 10.07 -2.68 19.07
N LYS A 386 9.96 -1.90 17.98
CA LYS A 386 9.14 -0.68 17.91
C LYS A 386 7.76 -0.94 17.28
N MET A 387 7.52 -2.16 16.79
CA MET A 387 6.25 -2.55 16.20
C MET A 387 5.29 -3.07 17.29
N PRO A 388 3.97 -3.05 17.06
CA PRO A 388 3.01 -3.51 18.06
C PRO A 388 3.08 -5.01 18.30
N ASN A 389 2.93 -5.41 19.56
CA ASN A 389 2.93 -6.81 20.01
C ASN A 389 4.19 -7.58 19.57
N SER A 390 4.21 -8.89 19.79
CA SER A 390 5.20 -9.82 19.27
C SER A 390 4.62 -10.56 18.05
N GLY A 391 4.45 -9.86 16.93
CA GLY A 391 3.81 -10.40 15.73
C GLY A 391 2.30 -10.15 15.63
N GLY A 392 1.72 -10.52 14.49
CA GLY A 392 0.33 -10.26 14.11
C GLY A 392 0.16 -9.83 12.65
N VAL A 393 -1.07 -9.50 12.26
CA VAL A 393 -1.42 -9.07 10.90
C VAL A 393 -1.82 -7.59 10.90
N PHE A 394 -1.01 -6.77 10.27
CA PHE A 394 -1.11 -5.31 10.36
C PHE A 394 -1.29 -4.64 9.00
N THR A 395 -1.81 -3.42 9.05
CA THR A 395 -1.65 -2.43 7.97
C THR A 395 -0.32 -1.69 8.13
N PRO A 396 0.17 -1.00 7.10
CA PRO A 396 1.41 -0.23 7.21
C PRO A 396 1.37 0.81 8.35
N ALA A 397 0.28 1.57 8.47
CA ALA A 397 0.15 2.56 9.56
C ALA A 397 0.13 1.92 10.94
N SER A 398 -0.60 0.82 11.13
CA SER A 398 -0.64 0.13 12.42
C SER A 398 0.73 -0.43 12.81
N ALA A 399 1.45 -0.98 11.83
CA ALA A 399 2.76 -1.61 12.04
C ALA A 399 3.88 -0.60 12.29
N PHE A 400 3.90 0.50 11.53
CA PHE A 400 5.11 1.33 11.37
C PHE A 400 4.98 2.77 11.91
N ALA A 401 3.86 3.14 12.52
CA ALA A 401 3.67 4.51 13.01
C ALA A 401 4.75 5.01 13.99
N ASN A 402 5.40 4.10 14.72
CA ASN A 402 6.43 4.41 15.73
C ASN A 402 7.85 3.99 15.30
N THR A 403 8.07 3.65 14.04
CA THR A 403 9.37 3.20 13.50
C THR A 403 10.03 4.29 12.65
N SER A 404 11.25 4.04 12.14
CA SER A 404 11.94 5.00 11.25
C SER A 404 11.45 4.98 9.80
N LEU A 405 10.31 4.34 9.49
CA LEU A 405 9.87 4.15 8.11
C LEU A 405 9.76 5.47 7.34
N VAL A 406 9.20 6.52 7.95
CA VAL A 406 9.03 7.84 7.29
C VAL A 406 10.39 8.45 6.93
N GLU A 407 11.35 8.41 7.85
CA GLU A 407 12.71 8.91 7.63
C GLU A 407 13.42 8.12 6.51
N ARG A 408 13.24 6.80 6.48
CA ARG A 408 13.81 5.92 5.44
C ARG A 408 13.22 6.21 4.07
N LEU A 409 11.90 6.43 3.99
CA LEU A 409 11.22 6.83 2.76
C LEU A 409 11.73 8.19 2.26
N CYS A 410 11.90 9.17 3.16
CA CYS A 410 12.47 10.48 2.82
C CYS A 410 13.87 10.37 2.20
N LYS A 411 14.74 9.50 2.75
CA LYS A 411 16.09 9.23 2.20
C LYS A 411 16.05 8.61 0.79
N ARG A 412 14.92 8.04 0.39
CA ARG A 412 14.69 7.42 -0.93
C ARG A 412 13.78 8.25 -1.84
N ASN A 413 13.75 9.58 -1.64
CA ASN A 413 12.98 10.54 -2.44
C ASN A 413 11.45 10.46 -2.31
N VAL A 414 10.91 9.79 -1.28
CA VAL A 414 9.50 9.88 -0.91
C VAL A 414 9.39 10.85 0.27
N LYS A 415 9.28 12.14 -0.03
CA LYS A 415 9.45 13.23 0.94
C LYS A 415 8.15 13.57 1.65
N PHE A 416 8.18 13.53 2.98
CA PHE A 416 7.10 13.97 3.86
C PHE A 416 7.40 15.38 4.37
N GLN A 417 6.40 16.26 4.37
CA GLN A 417 6.56 17.63 4.86
C GLN A 417 5.26 18.20 5.43
N THR A 418 5.35 18.98 6.50
CA THR A 418 4.28 19.86 6.97
C THR A 418 4.41 21.20 6.25
N VAL A 419 3.32 21.70 5.68
CA VAL A 419 3.25 23.00 5.02
C VAL A 419 2.96 24.06 6.09
N SER A 420 3.77 25.11 6.16
CA SER A 420 3.56 26.20 7.12
C SER A 420 2.23 26.92 6.87
N ALA A 421 1.59 27.40 7.95
CA ALA A 421 0.30 28.10 7.87
C ALA A 421 0.34 29.30 6.91
N ASP A 422 1.49 29.96 6.76
CA ASP A 422 1.68 31.11 5.86
C ASP A 422 1.59 30.76 4.37
N GLU A 423 1.75 29.47 3.99
CA GLU A 423 1.55 29.00 2.60
C GLU A 423 0.11 28.52 2.33
N THR A 424 -0.77 28.58 3.33
CA THR A 424 -2.16 28.10 3.24
C THR A 424 -3.19 29.22 3.16
N SER A 425 -2.78 30.50 3.12
CA SER A 425 -3.72 31.61 3.00
C SER A 425 -4.24 31.74 1.56
N PRO A 426 -5.56 31.63 1.30
CA PRO A 426 -6.13 32.23 0.12
C PRO A 426 -5.88 33.74 0.21
N ALA A 427 -5.60 34.38 -0.92
CA ALA A 427 -5.77 35.82 -1.03
C ALA A 427 -7.18 36.14 -0.50
N ALA A 428 -7.23 36.92 0.57
CA ALA A 428 -8.46 37.55 1.01
C ALA A 428 -9.10 38.19 -0.23
N GLY A 429 -10.36 37.86 -0.48
CA GLY A 429 -11.12 38.52 -1.52
C GLY A 429 -11.18 40.01 -1.20
N ASP A 430 -10.53 40.83 -2.02
CA ASP A 430 -10.81 42.25 -2.09
C ASP A 430 -11.92 42.47 -3.13
N ASN A 431 -13.09 42.85 -2.58
CA ASN A 431 -14.25 43.54 -3.17
C ASN A 431 -15.04 42.91 -4.32
#